data_AF-A0A848KML2-F1
#
_entry.id   AF-A0A848KML2-F1
#
_cell.length_a   1.000
_cell.length_b   1.000
_cell.length_c   1.000
_cell.angle_alpha   90.00
_cell.angle_beta   90.00
_cell.angle_gamma   90.00
#
_symmetry.space_group_name_H-M   'P 1'
#
loop_
_entity.id
_entity.type
_entity.pdbx_description
1 polymer ?
#
loop_
_entity_poly.entity_id
_entity_poly.type
_entity_poly.pdbx_seq_one_letter_code
_entity_poly.pdbx_strand_id
1 'polypeptide(L)'
;MANEHDRHPATLPFTLVRRGFDRDEVRNYFERFDAELRVTATDRDAAAAQARNLASQLEHARDEIEDLRRDIDRLSVPPTTAEGMSDRISRMLRLASDEASELRAVAESDAAEVRSIAQQDAAALQAKHESMLAELEERRTALEIEFEQTMASARTEAAKIIESAQAEASRLGAEAEAKRKSVQEDFEITMRERRTKVTRAVEQLEASSKAEAAQRLKDATEESQRRLQSATQQAERKIAHAKELAEELRVLRGRVLAQLLGVRGQLDSIPAMLASVNRESELLDSTPTAATTPVDPPADDTTVALEKESAPVGS
;
A
#
# COMPACT_ATOMS: atom_id res chain seq x y z
N MET A 1 -62.93 -50.99 102.82
CA MET A 1 -62.96 -52.25 102.05
C MET A 1 -61.60 -52.89 102.27
N ALA A 2 -61.52 -53.93 103.09
CA ALA A 2 -61.84 -55.32 102.72
C ALA A 2 -60.86 -55.83 101.67
N ASN A 3 -59.82 -56.54 102.13
CA ASN A 3 -59.06 -57.50 101.34
C ASN A 3 -58.92 -58.77 102.19
N GLU A 4 -59.93 -59.61 102.03
CA GLU A 4 -60.02 -60.94 102.59
C GLU A 4 -58.82 -61.76 102.09
N HIS A 5 -57.95 -62.20 103.00
CA HIS A 5 -56.81 -63.01 102.62
C HIS A 5 -57.29 -64.45 102.42
N ASP A 6 -57.46 -64.83 101.16
CA ASP A 6 -57.83 -66.19 100.76
C ASP A 6 -56.68 -67.15 101.11
N ARG A 7 -56.76 -67.74 102.31
CA ARG A 7 -55.74 -68.65 102.85
C ARG A 7 -55.96 -70.06 102.31
N HIS A 8 -55.67 -70.26 101.03
CA HIS A 8 -55.48 -71.61 100.51
C HIS A 8 -54.34 -72.31 101.28
N PRO A 9 -54.51 -73.58 101.68
CA PRO A 9 -53.45 -74.34 102.34
C PRO A 9 -52.32 -74.58 101.32
N ALA A 10 -51.20 -73.88 101.50
CA ALA A 10 -50.04 -74.01 100.62
C ALA A 10 -49.51 -75.45 100.66
N THR A 11 -49.77 -76.22 99.61
CA THR A 11 -49.12 -77.51 99.37
C THR A 11 -47.63 -77.27 99.22
N LEU A 12 -46.86 -77.64 100.24
CA LEU A 12 -45.43 -77.41 100.30
C LEU A 12 -44.71 -78.16 99.16
N PRO A 13 -43.78 -77.52 98.42
CA PRO A 13 -43.21 -78.05 97.19
C PRO A 13 -42.05 -79.03 97.46
N PHE A 14 -42.26 -80.00 98.35
CA PHE A 14 -41.24 -80.95 98.81
C PHE A 14 -41.52 -82.37 98.33
N THR A 15 -40.49 -83.05 97.84
CA THR A 15 -40.56 -84.47 97.48
C THR A 15 -40.57 -85.34 98.74
N LEU A 16 -41.28 -86.47 98.69
CA LEU A 16 -41.30 -87.47 99.76
C LEU A 16 -40.26 -88.56 99.50
N VAL A 17 -39.25 -88.63 100.36
CA VAL A 17 -38.30 -89.74 100.45
C VAL A 17 -38.84 -90.78 101.46
N ARG A 18 -38.31 -92.01 101.43
CA ARG A 18 -38.78 -93.23 102.14
C ARG A 18 -39.17 -93.09 103.63
N ARG A 19 -38.84 -91.98 104.31
CA ARG A 19 -39.34 -91.64 105.65
C ARG A 19 -39.40 -90.14 105.98
N GLY A 20 -39.77 -89.27 105.03
CA GLY A 20 -40.01 -87.84 105.27
C GLY A 20 -39.86 -86.98 104.01
N PHE A 21 -40.03 -85.66 104.15
CA PHE A 21 -39.63 -84.71 103.11
C PHE A 21 -38.11 -84.70 102.93
N ASP A 22 -37.65 -84.43 101.71
CA ASP A 22 -36.23 -84.21 101.45
C ASP A 22 -35.69 -83.04 102.30
N ARG A 23 -34.62 -83.29 103.05
CA ARG A 23 -34.09 -82.32 104.02
C ARG A 23 -33.38 -81.15 103.36
N ASP A 24 -32.79 -81.38 102.20
CA ASP A 24 -32.04 -80.37 101.47
C ASP A 24 -33.01 -79.49 100.67
N GLU A 25 -34.08 -80.06 100.10
CA GLU A 25 -35.19 -79.27 99.52
C GLU A 25 -35.86 -78.37 100.58
N VAL A 26 -36.16 -78.91 101.76
CA VAL A 26 -36.75 -78.14 102.88
C VAL A 26 -35.79 -77.04 103.37
N ARG A 27 -34.49 -77.33 103.49
CA ARG A 27 -33.46 -76.34 103.86
C ARG A 27 -33.41 -75.20 102.84
N ASN A 28 -33.28 -75.53 101.56
CA ASN A 28 -33.20 -74.57 100.47
C ASN A 28 -34.46 -73.70 100.36
N TYR A 29 -35.65 -74.27 100.61
CA TYR A 29 -36.90 -73.50 100.64
C TYR A 29 -36.97 -72.53 101.82
N PHE A 30 -36.59 -72.93 103.03
CA PHE A 30 -36.55 -72.01 104.17
C PHE A 30 -35.48 -70.93 103.99
N GLU A 31 -34.31 -71.25 103.45
CA GLU A 31 -33.28 -70.24 103.14
C GLU A 31 -33.75 -69.25 102.06
N ARG A 32 -34.45 -69.74 101.03
CA ARG A 32 -35.10 -68.89 100.03
C ARG A 32 -36.23 -68.05 100.62
N PHE A 33 -37.07 -68.62 101.48
CA PHE A 33 -38.17 -67.90 102.13
C PHE A 33 -37.65 -66.82 103.09
N ASP A 34 -36.60 -67.11 103.87
CA ASP A 34 -35.92 -66.12 104.72
C ASP A 34 -35.26 -65.02 103.87
N ALA A 35 -34.75 -65.34 102.67
CA ALA A 35 -34.24 -64.34 101.73
C ALA A 35 -35.38 -63.47 101.16
N GLU A 36 -36.49 -64.06 100.72
CA GLU A 36 -37.69 -63.34 100.23
C GLU A 36 -38.33 -62.48 101.35
N LEU A 37 -38.33 -62.96 102.60
CA LEU A 37 -38.82 -62.22 103.77
C LEU A 37 -37.89 -61.08 104.18
N ARG A 38 -36.56 -61.23 104.00
CA ARG A 38 -35.60 -60.11 104.12
C ARG A 38 -35.78 -59.07 103.03
N VAL A 39 -35.93 -59.47 101.77
CA VAL A 39 -36.15 -58.56 100.64
C VAL A 39 -37.44 -57.77 100.83
N THR A 40 -38.55 -58.43 101.16
CA THR A 40 -39.82 -57.74 101.44
C THR A 40 -39.78 -56.85 102.69
N ALA A 41 -38.99 -57.20 103.71
CA ALA A 41 -38.74 -56.31 104.84
C ALA A 41 -37.93 -55.06 104.43
N THR A 42 -36.87 -55.21 103.62
CA THR A 42 -36.11 -54.07 103.10
C THR A 42 -36.93 -53.20 102.15
N ASP A 43 -37.78 -53.79 101.32
CA ASP A 43 -38.67 -53.05 100.41
C ASP A 43 -39.73 -52.27 101.20
N ARG A 44 -40.32 -52.89 102.24
CA ARG A 44 -41.24 -52.22 103.16
C ARG A 44 -40.57 -51.06 103.88
N ASP A 45 -39.35 -51.25 104.37
CA ASP A 45 -38.63 -50.22 105.13
C ASP A 45 -38.15 -49.08 104.22
N ALA A 46 -37.78 -49.38 102.97
CA ALA A 46 -37.53 -48.40 101.92
C ALA A 46 -38.80 -47.61 101.54
N ALA A 47 -39.92 -48.29 101.33
CA ALA A 47 -41.21 -47.65 101.06
C ALA A 47 -41.68 -46.78 102.24
N ALA A 48 -41.46 -47.23 103.49
CA ALA A 48 -41.75 -46.46 104.68
C ALA A 48 -40.84 -45.21 104.81
N ALA A 49 -39.57 -45.31 104.42
CA ALA A 49 -38.67 -44.16 104.35
C ALA A 49 -39.11 -43.16 103.26
N GLN A 50 -39.46 -43.64 102.06
CA GLN A 50 -40.00 -42.81 100.98
C GLN A 50 -41.29 -42.10 101.40
N ALA A 51 -42.21 -42.81 102.06
CA ALA A 51 -43.46 -42.23 102.58
C ALA A 51 -43.21 -41.12 103.61
N ARG A 52 -42.23 -41.28 104.51
CA ARG A 52 -41.82 -40.22 105.46
C ARG A 52 -41.21 -39.01 104.75
N ASN A 53 -40.36 -39.24 103.74
CA ASN A 53 -39.74 -38.15 102.97
C ASN A 53 -40.80 -37.35 102.19
N LEU A 54 -41.76 -38.04 101.54
CA LEU A 54 -42.88 -37.40 100.84
C LEU A 54 -43.81 -36.67 101.81
N ALA A 55 -44.06 -37.21 103.01
CA ALA A 55 -44.82 -36.51 104.05
C ALA A 55 -44.13 -35.20 104.48
N SER A 56 -42.81 -35.23 104.70
CA SER A 56 -42.03 -34.03 105.03
C SER A 56 -42.00 -33.00 103.90
N GLN A 57 -41.89 -33.43 102.64
CA GLN A 57 -42.00 -32.53 101.48
C GLN A 57 -43.40 -31.91 101.35
N LEU A 58 -44.46 -32.68 101.62
CA LEU A 58 -45.84 -32.18 101.62
C LEU A 58 -46.11 -31.22 102.78
N GLU A 59 -45.52 -31.44 103.94
CA GLU A 59 -45.60 -30.53 105.09
C GLU A 59 -44.88 -29.22 104.80
N HIS A 60 -43.63 -29.28 104.31
CA HIS A 60 -42.87 -28.10 103.88
C HIS A 60 -43.59 -27.29 102.79
N ALA A 61 -44.13 -27.95 101.75
CA ALA A 61 -44.88 -27.27 100.71
C ALA A 61 -46.23 -26.70 101.21
N ARG A 62 -46.83 -27.29 102.25
CA ARG A 62 -48.02 -26.71 102.90
C ARG A 62 -47.67 -25.46 103.70
N ASP A 63 -46.59 -25.48 104.46
CA ASP A 63 -46.10 -24.32 105.21
C ASP A 63 -45.77 -23.17 104.24
N GLU A 64 -45.06 -23.44 103.15
CA GLU A 64 -44.79 -22.45 102.09
C GLU A 64 -46.08 -21.91 101.46
N ILE A 65 -47.09 -22.75 101.20
CA ILE A 65 -48.39 -22.31 100.69
C ILE A 65 -49.16 -21.48 101.72
N GLU A 66 -49.09 -21.80 103.01
CA GLU A 66 -49.70 -20.98 104.07
C GLU A 66 -49.02 -19.61 104.20
N ASP A 67 -47.69 -19.56 104.16
CA ASP A 67 -46.95 -18.31 104.22
C ASP A 67 -47.17 -17.44 102.97
N LEU A 68 -47.15 -18.03 101.77
CA LEU A 68 -47.52 -17.34 100.54
C LEU A 68 -48.97 -16.82 100.58
N ARG A 69 -49.90 -17.56 101.18
CA ARG A 69 -51.30 -17.09 101.38
C ARG A 69 -51.37 -15.93 102.37
N ARG A 70 -50.67 -15.99 103.51
CA ARG A 70 -50.57 -14.88 104.48
C ARG A 70 -50.00 -13.62 103.81
N ASP A 71 -48.98 -13.78 102.97
CA ASP A 71 -48.38 -12.69 102.20
C ASP A 71 -49.36 -12.11 101.16
N ILE A 72 -50.08 -12.96 100.41
CA ILE A 72 -51.11 -12.54 99.45
C ILE A 72 -52.25 -11.82 100.15
N ASP A 73 -52.77 -12.33 101.26
CA ASP A 73 -53.85 -11.70 102.02
C ASP A 73 -53.42 -10.31 102.51
N ARG A 74 -52.20 -10.19 103.06
CA ARG A 74 -51.57 -8.91 103.46
C ARG A 74 -51.40 -7.93 102.30
N LEU A 75 -51.20 -8.41 101.07
CA LEU A 75 -51.06 -7.59 99.85
C LEU A 75 -52.39 -7.25 99.16
N SER A 76 -53.43 -8.06 99.38
CA SER A 76 -54.76 -7.92 98.76
C SER A 76 -55.61 -6.81 99.41
N VAL A 77 -55.44 -6.60 100.71
CA VAL A 77 -56.09 -5.53 101.46
C VAL A 77 -55.43 -4.18 101.11
N PRO A 78 -56.19 -3.08 100.90
CA PRO A 78 -55.61 -1.76 100.69
C PRO A 78 -54.64 -1.40 101.83
N PRO A 79 -53.41 -0.95 101.55
CA PRO A 79 -52.40 -0.75 102.59
C PRO A 79 -52.75 0.46 103.45
N THR A 80 -53.34 0.21 104.61
CA THR A 80 -53.71 1.24 105.61
C THR A 80 -52.57 1.61 106.55
N THR A 81 -51.41 0.95 106.44
CA THR A 81 -50.22 1.18 107.27
C THR A 81 -49.03 1.64 106.41
N ALA A 82 -48.17 2.51 106.98
CA ALA A 82 -46.99 3.04 106.30
C ALA A 82 -45.97 1.95 105.93
N GLU A 83 -45.89 0.90 106.75
CA GLU A 83 -45.01 -0.27 106.53
C GLU A 83 -45.48 -1.09 105.33
N GLY A 84 -46.78 -1.39 105.21
CA GLY A 84 -47.34 -2.12 104.07
C GLY A 84 -47.25 -1.34 102.74
N MET A 85 -47.32 0.00 102.79
CA MET A 85 -47.02 0.84 101.62
C MET A 85 -45.53 0.75 101.22
N SER A 86 -44.63 0.73 102.21
CA SER A 86 -43.17 0.64 101.98
C SER A 86 -42.75 -0.72 101.42
N ASP A 87 -43.33 -1.82 101.93
CA ASP A 87 -43.12 -3.18 101.41
C ASP A 87 -43.58 -3.33 99.96
N ARG A 88 -44.73 -2.73 99.60
CA ARG A 88 -45.24 -2.75 98.22
C ARG A 88 -44.37 -1.92 97.29
N ILE A 89 -43.88 -0.76 97.74
CA ILE A 89 -42.95 0.08 96.97
C ILE A 89 -41.62 -0.64 96.76
N SER A 90 -41.06 -1.32 97.77
CA SER A 90 -39.79 -2.04 97.62
C SER A 90 -39.91 -3.24 96.66
N ARG A 91 -41.00 -4.01 96.73
CA ARG A 91 -41.29 -5.08 95.75
C ARG A 91 -41.54 -4.54 94.33
N MET A 92 -42.22 -3.40 94.18
CA MET A 92 -42.44 -2.74 92.89
C MET A 92 -41.15 -2.18 92.28
N LEU A 93 -40.28 -1.56 93.09
CA LEU A 93 -38.96 -1.10 92.66
C LEU A 93 -38.04 -2.26 92.26
N ARG A 94 -38.13 -3.39 92.97
CA ARG A 94 -37.41 -4.61 92.58
C ARG A 94 -37.91 -5.15 91.24
N LEU A 95 -39.22 -5.31 91.07
CA LEU A 95 -39.80 -5.77 89.80
C LEU A 95 -39.46 -4.82 88.63
N ALA A 96 -39.53 -3.51 88.83
CA ALA A 96 -39.12 -2.52 87.82
C ALA A 96 -37.61 -2.55 87.53
N SER A 97 -36.77 -2.90 88.52
CA SER A 97 -35.32 -3.09 88.32
C SER A 97 -35.01 -4.38 87.57
N ASP A 98 -35.77 -5.45 87.83
CA ASP A 98 -35.66 -6.74 87.14
C ASP A 98 -36.12 -6.57 85.68
N GLU A 99 -37.28 -5.95 85.44
CA GLU A 99 -37.81 -5.59 84.12
C GLU A 99 -36.86 -4.66 83.34
N ALA A 100 -36.30 -3.63 83.98
CA ALA A 100 -35.30 -2.75 83.33
C ALA A 100 -33.98 -3.47 83.02
N SER A 101 -33.65 -4.57 83.72
CA SER A 101 -32.47 -5.39 83.45
C SER A 101 -32.73 -6.35 82.29
N GLU A 102 -33.92 -6.95 82.24
CA GLU A 102 -34.39 -7.76 81.11
C GLU A 102 -34.45 -6.91 79.82
N LEU A 103 -35.06 -5.73 79.87
CA LEU A 103 -35.17 -4.82 78.72
C LEU A 103 -33.79 -4.35 78.20
N ARG A 104 -32.80 -4.18 79.08
CA ARG A 104 -31.41 -3.92 78.69
C ARG A 104 -30.77 -5.14 78.03
N ALA A 105 -30.95 -6.34 78.58
CA ALA A 105 -30.42 -7.57 78.00
C ALA A 105 -30.98 -7.83 76.58
N VAL A 106 -32.28 -7.59 76.37
CA VAL A 106 -32.91 -7.64 75.05
C VAL A 106 -32.31 -6.58 74.12
N ALA A 107 -32.26 -5.31 74.54
CA ALA A 107 -31.70 -4.23 73.70
C ALA A 107 -30.21 -4.44 73.37
N GLU A 108 -29.42 -5.02 74.27
CA GLU A 108 -28.01 -5.40 74.03
C GLU A 108 -27.89 -6.57 73.05
N SER A 109 -28.79 -7.55 73.14
CA SER A 109 -28.90 -8.67 72.19
C SER A 109 -29.26 -8.17 70.79
N ASP A 110 -30.33 -7.40 70.66
CA ASP A 110 -30.78 -6.81 69.39
C ASP A 110 -29.68 -5.93 68.76
N ALA A 111 -29.01 -5.11 69.58
CA ALA A 111 -27.88 -4.31 69.13
C ALA A 111 -26.65 -5.16 68.74
N ALA A 112 -26.45 -6.33 69.32
CA ALA A 112 -25.41 -7.28 68.89
C ALA A 112 -25.78 -7.96 67.56
N GLU A 113 -27.04 -8.37 67.39
CA GLU A 113 -27.55 -8.95 66.15
C GLU A 113 -27.45 -7.97 64.98
N VAL A 114 -27.97 -6.75 65.12
CA VAL A 114 -27.90 -5.70 64.10
C VAL A 114 -26.45 -5.37 63.73
N ARG A 115 -25.52 -5.33 64.70
CA ARG A 115 -24.09 -5.14 64.42
C ARG A 115 -23.47 -6.33 63.69
N SER A 116 -23.86 -7.57 64.03
CA SER A 116 -23.40 -8.77 63.35
C SER A 116 -23.86 -8.81 61.89
N ILE A 117 -25.14 -8.52 61.63
CA ILE A 117 -25.70 -8.44 60.28
C ILE A 117 -24.99 -7.35 59.48
N ALA A 118 -24.86 -6.13 60.02
CA ALA A 118 -24.19 -5.02 59.34
C ALA A 118 -22.70 -5.32 59.03
N GLN A 119 -22.02 -6.08 59.89
CA GLN A 119 -20.63 -6.53 59.64
C GLN A 119 -20.57 -7.60 58.55
N GLN A 120 -21.51 -8.54 58.52
CA GLN A 120 -21.60 -9.56 57.47
C GLN A 120 -21.91 -8.93 56.10
N ASP A 121 -22.86 -8.00 56.05
CA ASP A 121 -23.21 -7.26 54.82
C ASP A 121 -22.04 -6.41 54.31
N ALA A 122 -21.34 -5.72 55.22
CA ALA A 122 -20.15 -4.94 54.85
C ALA A 122 -19.02 -5.84 54.30
N ALA A 123 -18.76 -6.99 54.93
CA ALA A 123 -17.77 -7.95 54.45
C ALA A 123 -18.17 -8.57 53.10
N ALA A 124 -19.45 -8.92 52.91
CA ALA A 124 -19.95 -9.45 51.64
C ALA A 124 -19.85 -8.41 50.51
N LEU A 125 -20.14 -7.13 50.80
CA LEU A 125 -20.00 -6.04 49.85
C LEU A 125 -18.52 -5.78 49.49
N GLN A 126 -17.61 -5.81 50.48
CA GLN A 126 -16.16 -5.69 50.25
C GLN A 126 -15.63 -6.84 49.38
N ALA A 127 -15.94 -8.09 49.71
CA ALA A 127 -15.52 -9.25 48.93
C ALA A 127 -16.03 -9.18 47.48
N LYS A 128 -17.27 -8.71 47.27
CA LYS A 128 -17.83 -8.48 45.93
C LYS A 128 -17.10 -7.36 45.17
N HIS A 129 -16.72 -6.27 45.85
CA HIS A 129 -15.93 -5.20 45.23
C HIS A 129 -14.53 -5.68 44.84
N GLU A 130 -13.85 -6.44 45.71
CA GLU A 130 -12.54 -7.04 45.41
C GLU A 130 -12.65 -8.00 44.20
N SER A 131 -13.68 -8.85 44.14
CA SER A 131 -13.87 -9.75 42.99
C SER A 131 -14.13 -8.98 41.68
N MET A 132 -14.93 -7.90 41.72
CA MET A 132 -15.17 -7.06 40.53
C MET A 132 -13.92 -6.28 40.10
N LEU A 133 -13.08 -5.84 41.03
CA LEU A 133 -11.81 -5.19 40.71
C LEU A 133 -10.83 -6.19 40.07
N ALA A 134 -10.71 -7.40 40.62
CA ALA A 134 -9.89 -8.46 40.05
C ALA A 134 -10.34 -8.85 38.63
N GLU A 135 -11.65 -9.00 38.39
CA GLU A 135 -12.20 -9.27 37.04
C GLU A 135 -11.89 -8.12 36.05
N LEU A 136 -11.97 -6.86 36.50
CA LEU A 136 -11.62 -5.70 35.67
C LEU A 136 -10.12 -5.62 35.36
N GLU A 137 -9.25 -5.99 36.31
CA GLU A 137 -7.80 -6.06 36.12
C GLU A 137 -7.40 -7.20 35.18
N GLU A 138 -7.98 -8.39 35.34
CA GLU A 138 -7.81 -9.52 34.43
C GLU A 138 -8.29 -9.15 33.01
N ARG A 139 -9.49 -8.58 32.89
CA ARG A 139 -10.03 -8.15 31.58
C ARG A 139 -9.19 -7.05 30.95
N ARG A 140 -8.66 -6.10 31.73
CA ARG A 140 -7.77 -5.05 31.23
C ARG A 140 -6.47 -5.67 30.69
N THR A 141 -5.83 -6.53 31.47
CA THR A 141 -4.55 -7.15 31.07
C THR A 141 -4.71 -8.06 29.86
N ALA A 142 -5.80 -8.81 29.76
CA ALA A 142 -6.15 -9.58 28.57
C ALA A 142 -6.30 -8.68 27.33
N LEU A 143 -7.06 -7.59 27.41
CA LEU A 143 -7.23 -6.62 26.31
C LEU A 143 -5.92 -5.93 25.92
N GLU A 144 -5.05 -5.62 26.89
CA GLU A 144 -3.74 -5.02 26.67
C GLU A 144 -2.83 -5.99 25.88
N ILE A 145 -2.81 -7.27 26.26
CA ILE A 145 -2.09 -8.34 25.54
C ILE A 145 -2.66 -8.56 24.12
N GLU A 146 -3.99 -8.65 23.97
CA GLU A 146 -4.64 -8.80 22.65
C GLU A 146 -4.33 -7.62 21.73
N PHE A 147 -4.34 -6.39 22.27
CA PHE A 147 -4.01 -5.18 21.54
C PHE A 147 -2.54 -5.17 21.10
N GLU A 148 -1.60 -5.51 21.98
CA GLU A 148 -0.18 -5.60 21.64
C GLU A 148 0.08 -6.66 20.56
N GLN A 149 -0.52 -7.85 20.67
CA GLN A 149 -0.42 -8.92 19.67
C GLN A 149 -1.00 -8.50 18.32
N THR A 150 -2.17 -7.86 18.32
CA THR A 150 -2.82 -7.34 17.10
C THR A 150 -1.96 -6.26 16.45
N MET A 151 -1.43 -5.32 17.22
CA MET A 151 -0.58 -4.24 16.72
C MET A 151 0.78 -4.75 16.23
N ALA A 152 1.38 -5.75 16.88
CA ALA A 152 2.61 -6.40 16.42
C ALA A 152 2.39 -7.17 15.11
N SER A 153 1.27 -7.87 14.98
CA SER A 153 0.87 -8.58 13.76
C SER A 153 0.63 -7.60 12.61
N ALA A 154 -0.19 -6.57 12.82
CA ALA A 154 -0.48 -5.54 11.83
C ALA A 154 0.78 -4.77 11.38
N ARG A 155 1.71 -4.45 12.29
CA ARG A 155 3.01 -3.87 11.94
C ARG A 155 3.86 -4.81 11.08
N THR A 156 3.86 -6.10 11.40
CA THR A 156 4.60 -7.13 10.65
C THR A 156 4.03 -7.32 9.25
N GLU A 157 2.70 -7.33 9.11
CA GLU A 157 2.02 -7.40 7.81
C GLU A 157 2.24 -6.13 6.97
N ALA A 158 2.11 -4.95 7.57
CA ALA A 158 2.42 -3.68 6.91
C ALA A 158 3.87 -3.63 6.41
N ALA A 159 4.84 -4.10 7.21
CA ALA A 159 6.24 -4.19 6.80
C ALA A 159 6.41 -5.13 5.59
N LYS A 160 5.81 -6.32 5.61
CA LYS A 160 5.84 -7.27 4.47
C LYS A 160 5.21 -6.69 3.20
N ILE A 161 4.11 -5.95 3.32
CA ILE A 161 3.45 -5.28 2.19
C ILE A 161 4.35 -4.19 1.60
N ILE A 162 5.00 -3.38 2.45
CA ILE A 162 5.93 -2.33 2.00
C ILE A 162 7.15 -2.96 1.32
N GLU A 163 7.75 -4.01 1.92
CA GLU A 163 8.89 -4.71 1.36
C GLU A 163 8.56 -5.35 0.00
N SER A 164 7.43 -6.05 -0.11
CA SER A 164 7.01 -6.66 -1.38
C SER A 164 6.72 -5.61 -2.46
N ALA A 165 6.02 -4.51 -2.12
CA ALA A 165 5.76 -3.42 -3.05
C ALA A 165 7.06 -2.72 -3.50
N GLN A 166 8.04 -2.54 -2.62
CA GLN A 166 9.36 -1.98 -2.96
C GLN A 166 10.16 -2.93 -3.86
N ALA A 167 10.12 -4.24 -3.60
CA ALA A 167 10.76 -5.25 -4.43
C ALA A 167 10.14 -5.31 -5.84
N GLU A 168 8.81 -5.27 -5.94
CA GLU A 168 8.11 -5.24 -7.24
C GLU A 168 8.35 -3.94 -8.01
N ALA A 169 8.31 -2.78 -7.33
CA ALA A 169 8.65 -1.50 -7.95
C ALA A 169 10.09 -1.47 -8.47
N SER A 170 11.04 -2.03 -7.71
CA SER A 170 12.44 -2.16 -8.12
C SER A 170 12.61 -3.09 -9.32
N ARG A 171 11.91 -4.25 -9.33
CA ARG A 171 11.89 -5.20 -10.46
C ARG A 171 11.35 -4.54 -11.72
N LEU A 172 10.20 -3.87 -11.63
CA LEU A 172 9.57 -3.17 -12.75
C LEU A 172 10.41 -2.00 -13.26
N GLY A 173 11.07 -1.26 -12.34
CA GLY A 173 12.03 -0.22 -12.69
C GLY A 173 13.21 -0.75 -13.51
N ALA A 174 13.85 -1.83 -13.04
CA ALA A 174 14.96 -2.48 -13.73
C ALA A 174 14.53 -3.06 -15.10
N GLU A 175 13.35 -3.69 -15.19
CA GLU A 175 12.81 -4.22 -16.44
C GLU A 175 12.50 -3.09 -17.45
N ALA A 176 11.92 -1.98 -16.98
CA ALA A 176 11.64 -0.81 -17.82
C ALA A 176 12.93 -0.13 -18.30
N GLU A 177 13.97 -0.06 -17.46
CA GLU A 177 15.29 0.47 -17.86
C GLU A 177 15.97 -0.44 -18.89
N ALA A 178 15.94 -1.76 -18.69
CA ALA A 178 16.48 -2.73 -19.65
C ALA A 178 15.77 -2.64 -21.01
N LYS A 179 14.43 -2.54 -21.01
CA LYS A 179 13.63 -2.31 -22.23
C LYS A 179 13.99 -0.99 -22.93
N ARG A 180 14.17 0.10 -22.18
CA ARG A 180 14.62 1.39 -22.75
C ARG A 180 16.01 1.28 -23.40
N LYS A 181 16.95 0.57 -22.77
CA LYS A 181 18.30 0.34 -23.31
C LYS A 181 18.26 -0.47 -24.60
N SER A 182 17.56 -1.61 -24.61
CA SER A 182 17.38 -2.43 -25.83
C SER A 182 16.75 -1.64 -26.98
N VAL A 183 15.66 -0.89 -26.73
CA VAL A 183 15.02 -0.06 -27.77
C VAL A 183 15.95 1.05 -28.28
N GLN A 184 16.76 1.65 -27.41
CA GLN A 184 17.76 2.65 -27.80
C GLN A 184 18.88 2.02 -28.66
N GLU A 185 19.39 0.84 -28.28
CA GLU A 185 20.42 0.11 -29.01
C GLU A 185 19.91 -0.31 -30.41
N ASP A 186 18.70 -0.87 -30.51
CA ASP A 186 18.06 -1.25 -31.76
C ASP A 186 17.81 -0.03 -32.67
N PHE A 187 17.36 1.09 -32.10
CA PHE A 187 17.18 2.34 -32.82
C PHE A 187 18.50 2.88 -33.36
N GLU A 188 19.57 2.87 -32.56
CA GLU A 188 20.89 3.30 -33.01
C GLU A 188 21.46 2.39 -34.10
N ILE A 189 21.33 1.07 -33.98
CA ILE A 189 21.74 0.12 -35.02
C ILE A 189 20.98 0.44 -36.33
N THR A 190 19.65 0.55 -36.25
CA THR A 190 18.79 0.89 -37.39
C THR A 190 19.16 2.23 -38.03
N MET A 191 19.49 3.24 -37.22
CA MET A 191 19.89 4.56 -37.71
C MET A 191 21.32 4.60 -38.26
N ARG A 192 22.25 3.79 -37.72
CA ARG A 192 23.59 3.58 -38.30
C ARG A 192 23.49 2.88 -39.66
N GLU A 193 22.63 1.87 -39.79
CA GLU A 193 22.33 1.23 -41.08
C GLU A 193 21.70 2.21 -42.08
N ARG A 194 20.68 2.97 -41.65
CA ARG A 194 20.02 3.95 -42.53
C ARG A 194 21.00 5.03 -42.98
N ARG A 195 21.86 5.53 -42.07
CA ARG A 195 22.90 6.51 -42.39
C ARG A 195 23.88 5.96 -43.42
N THR A 196 24.43 4.75 -43.21
CA THR A 196 25.37 4.14 -44.16
C THR A 196 24.73 3.83 -45.52
N LYS A 197 23.46 3.40 -45.56
CA LYS A 197 22.69 3.25 -46.81
C LYS A 197 22.54 4.59 -47.55
N VAL A 198 22.18 5.68 -46.85
CA VAL A 198 22.07 7.01 -47.46
C VAL A 198 23.41 7.55 -47.94
N THR A 199 24.48 7.44 -47.13
CA THR A 199 25.83 7.85 -47.54
C THR A 199 26.28 7.13 -48.81
N ARG A 200 26.12 5.80 -48.89
CA ARG A 200 26.44 5.03 -50.11
C ARG A 200 25.61 5.46 -51.33
N ALA A 201 24.32 5.78 -51.14
CA ALA A 201 23.48 6.26 -52.24
C ALA A 201 23.93 7.63 -52.75
N VAL A 202 24.37 8.53 -51.86
CA VAL A 202 24.96 9.83 -52.22
C VAL A 202 26.30 9.63 -52.94
N GLU A 203 27.18 8.78 -52.43
CA GLU A 203 28.46 8.43 -53.07
C GLU A 203 28.27 7.84 -54.47
N GLN A 204 27.27 6.95 -54.65
CA GLN A 204 26.92 6.37 -55.95
C GLN A 204 26.37 7.42 -56.92
N LEU A 205 25.50 8.33 -56.45
CA LEU A 205 24.95 9.42 -57.26
C LEU A 205 26.04 10.43 -57.66
N GLU A 206 26.96 10.75 -56.75
CA GLU A 206 28.13 11.57 -57.06
C GLU A 206 29.05 10.89 -58.08
N ALA A 207 29.32 9.59 -57.92
CA ALA A 207 30.18 8.84 -58.82
C ALA A 207 29.59 8.73 -60.22
N SER A 208 28.30 8.43 -60.36
CA SER A 208 27.61 8.39 -61.65
C SER A 208 27.54 9.77 -62.29
N SER A 209 27.17 10.81 -61.53
CA SER A 209 27.14 12.20 -62.02
C SER A 209 28.53 12.68 -62.51
N LYS A 210 29.60 12.40 -61.74
CA LYS A 210 30.99 12.69 -62.13
C LYS A 210 31.40 11.91 -63.39
N ALA A 211 31.01 10.64 -63.51
CA ALA A 211 31.30 9.81 -64.69
C ALA A 211 30.57 10.32 -65.95
N GLU A 212 29.28 10.65 -65.84
CA GLU A 212 28.54 11.26 -66.96
C GLU A 212 29.09 12.64 -67.35
N ALA A 213 29.44 13.48 -66.37
CA ALA A 213 30.06 14.78 -66.64
C ALA A 213 31.41 14.62 -67.36
N ALA A 214 32.24 13.67 -66.93
CA ALA A 214 33.48 13.34 -67.59
C ALA A 214 33.26 12.80 -69.02
N GLN A 215 32.20 12.02 -69.26
CA GLN A 215 31.85 11.54 -70.59
C GLN A 215 31.38 12.69 -71.50
N ARG A 216 30.45 13.53 -71.03
CA ARG A 216 30.00 14.73 -71.77
C ARG A 216 31.17 15.67 -72.13
N LEU A 217 32.14 15.83 -71.22
CA LEU A 217 33.35 16.61 -71.48
C LEU A 217 34.25 15.96 -72.54
N LYS A 218 34.42 14.63 -72.54
CA LYS A 218 35.13 13.90 -73.60
C LYS A 218 34.44 14.06 -74.94
N ASP A 219 33.14 13.76 -75.02
CA ASP A 219 32.35 13.82 -76.25
C ASP A 219 32.39 15.23 -76.86
N ALA A 220 32.22 16.27 -76.03
CA ALA A 220 32.32 17.67 -76.47
C ALA A 220 33.74 18.07 -76.89
N THR A 221 34.78 17.51 -76.25
CA THR A 221 36.18 17.75 -76.63
C THR A 221 36.50 17.08 -77.97
N GLU A 222 36.07 15.83 -78.17
CA GLU A 222 36.21 15.14 -79.46
C GLU A 222 35.45 15.86 -80.57
N GLU A 223 34.21 16.29 -80.32
CA GLU A 223 33.44 17.04 -81.33
C GLU A 223 34.10 18.39 -81.64
N SER A 224 34.57 19.12 -80.64
CA SER A 224 35.35 20.35 -80.80
C SER A 224 36.61 20.11 -81.66
N GLN A 225 37.37 19.05 -81.37
CA GLN A 225 38.54 18.67 -82.16
C GLN A 225 38.17 18.31 -83.62
N ARG A 226 37.08 17.56 -83.85
CA ARG A 226 36.59 17.24 -85.21
C ARG A 226 36.17 18.50 -85.96
N ARG A 227 35.46 19.42 -85.30
CA ARG A 227 35.04 20.73 -85.86
C ARG A 227 36.26 21.60 -86.20
N LEU A 228 37.26 21.68 -85.31
CA LEU A 228 38.52 22.39 -85.53
C LEU A 228 39.31 21.78 -86.70
N GLN A 229 39.47 20.45 -86.75
CA GLN A 229 40.16 19.78 -87.86
C GLN A 229 39.45 20.04 -89.21
N SER A 230 38.13 19.96 -89.25
CA SER A 230 37.34 20.27 -90.46
C SER A 230 37.50 21.74 -90.87
N ALA A 231 37.45 22.68 -89.91
CA ALA A 231 37.65 24.11 -90.17
C ALA A 231 39.06 24.41 -90.68
N THR A 232 40.09 23.80 -90.08
CA THR A 232 41.49 23.91 -90.54
C THR A 232 41.65 23.35 -91.94
N GLN A 233 41.14 22.15 -92.25
CA GLN A 233 41.18 21.59 -93.60
C GLN A 233 40.44 22.48 -94.63
N GLN A 234 39.32 23.09 -94.26
CA GLN A 234 38.62 24.05 -95.13
C GLN A 234 39.43 25.34 -95.32
N ALA A 235 40.08 25.85 -94.28
CA ALA A 235 40.96 27.01 -94.35
C ALA A 235 42.19 26.73 -95.22
N GLU A 236 42.84 25.57 -95.06
CA GLU A 236 43.95 25.10 -95.89
C GLU A 236 43.55 24.97 -97.35
N ARG A 237 42.39 24.38 -97.65
CA ARG A 237 41.84 24.33 -99.03
C ARG A 237 41.60 25.72 -99.60
N LYS A 238 41.02 26.64 -98.83
CA LYS A 238 40.82 28.05 -99.25
C LYS A 238 42.16 28.77 -99.48
N ILE A 239 43.16 28.56 -98.63
CA ILE A 239 44.51 29.12 -98.78
C ILE A 239 45.22 28.53 -100.01
N ALA A 240 45.09 27.23 -100.25
CA ALA A 240 45.65 26.57 -101.44
C ALA A 240 45.01 27.12 -102.72
N HIS A 241 43.68 27.18 -102.78
CA HIS A 241 42.94 27.77 -103.91
C HIS A 241 43.26 29.26 -104.11
N ALA A 242 43.43 30.03 -103.03
CA ALA A 242 43.85 31.44 -103.12
C ALA A 242 45.30 31.59 -103.62
N LYS A 243 46.20 30.66 -103.28
CA LYS A 243 47.57 30.61 -103.83
C LYS A 243 47.56 30.22 -105.31
N GLU A 244 46.72 29.27 -105.70
CA GLU A 244 46.53 28.86 -107.09
C GLU A 244 46.02 30.03 -107.93
N LEU A 245 44.94 30.69 -107.52
CA LEU A 245 44.46 31.95 -108.12
C LEU A 245 45.52 33.06 -108.15
N ALA A 246 46.35 33.18 -107.11
CA ALA A 246 47.42 34.18 -107.08
C ALA A 246 48.54 33.86 -108.09
N GLU A 247 48.88 32.58 -108.30
CA GLU A 247 49.81 32.15 -109.34
C GLU A 247 49.18 32.24 -110.74
N GLU A 248 47.90 31.93 -110.92
CA GLU A 248 47.17 32.21 -112.17
C GLU A 248 47.22 33.71 -112.51
N LEU A 249 46.91 34.58 -111.55
CA LEU A 249 47.03 36.03 -111.70
C LEU A 249 48.48 36.47 -111.96
N ARG A 250 49.48 35.82 -111.35
CA ARG A 250 50.91 36.08 -111.59
C ARG A 250 51.30 35.70 -113.02
N VAL A 251 50.87 34.54 -113.51
CA VAL A 251 51.10 34.05 -114.88
C VAL A 251 50.36 34.92 -115.89
N LEU A 252 49.12 35.33 -115.61
CA LEU A 252 48.32 36.19 -116.47
C LEU A 252 48.92 37.61 -116.52
N ARG A 253 49.35 38.17 -115.39
CA ARG A 253 50.14 39.41 -115.33
C ARG A 253 51.46 39.28 -116.08
N GLY A 254 52.15 38.15 -115.96
CA GLY A 254 53.37 37.84 -116.72
C GLY A 254 53.13 37.80 -118.22
N ARG A 255 52.01 37.21 -118.66
CA ARG A 255 51.56 37.18 -120.06
C ARG A 255 51.18 38.58 -120.56
N VAL A 256 50.49 39.38 -119.77
CA VAL A 256 50.16 40.78 -120.10
C VAL A 256 51.43 41.64 -120.18
N LEU A 257 52.40 41.45 -119.26
CA LEU A 257 53.70 42.12 -119.34
C LEU A 257 54.51 41.68 -120.56
N ALA A 258 54.46 40.39 -120.93
CA ALA A 258 55.09 39.88 -122.16
C ALA A 258 54.39 40.40 -123.42
N GLN A 259 53.06 40.56 -123.41
CA GLN A 259 52.31 41.20 -124.49
C GLN A 259 52.64 42.69 -124.59
N LEU A 260 52.76 43.42 -123.47
CA LEU A 260 53.19 44.82 -123.44
C LEU A 260 54.65 44.99 -123.90
N LEU A 261 55.54 44.04 -123.57
CA LEU A 261 56.91 44.00 -124.11
C LEU A 261 56.93 43.62 -125.60
N GLY A 262 56.04 42.74 -126.06
CA GLY A 262 55.88 42.40 -127.48
C GLY A 262 55.36 43.58 -128.29
N VAL A 263 54.35 44.29 -127.78
CA VAL A 263 53.86 45.56 -128.35
C VAL A 263 54.97 46.61 -128.30
N ARG A 264 55.75 46.71 -127.22
CA ARG A 264 56.90 47.61 -127.17
C ARG A 264 57.98 47.25 -128.20
N GLY A 265 58.29 45.97 -128.42
CA GLY A 265 59.20 45.53 -129.47
C GLY A 265 58.66 45.78 -130.89
N GLN A 266 57.34 45.68 -131.07
CA GLN A 266 56.68 46.12 -132.30
C GLN A 266 56.78 47.65 -132.48
N LEU A 267 56.60 48.44 -131.41
CA LEU A 267 56.81 49.90 -131.43
C LEU A 267 58.29 50.28 -131.65
N ASP A 268 59.25 49.53 -131.11
CA ASP A 268 60.69 49.72 -131.35
C ASP A 268 61.10 49.34 -132.80
N SER A 269 60.24 48.63 -133.55
CA SER A 269 60.43 48.36 -134.99
C SER A 269 59.85 49.46 -135.91
N ILE A 270 59.01 50.36 -135.37
CA ILE A 270 58.40 51.47 -136.12
C ILE A 270 59.42 52.48 -136.68
N PRO A 271 60.54 52.84 -136.00
CA PRO A 271 61.55 53.73 -136.59
C PRO A 271 62.18 53.19 -137.89
N ALA A 272 62.28 51.87 -138.05
CA ALA A 272 62.81 51.25 -139.26
C ALA A 272 61.79 51.20 -140.42
N MET A 273 60.49 51.12 -140.12
CA MET A 273 59.41 51.09 -141.10
C MET A 273 58.85 52.48 -141.46
N LEU A 274 59.00 53.50 -140.60
CA LEU A 274 58.62 54.88 -140.92
C LEU A 274 59.66 55.65 -141.73
N ALA A 275 60.89 55.15 -141.84
CA ALA A 275 61.91 55.74 -142.72
C ALA A 275 61.66 55.49 -144.22
N SER A 276 60.86 54.47 -144.58
CA SER A 276 60.59 54.09 -145.98
C SER A 276 59.28 54.64 -146.55
N VAL A 277 58.39 55.20 -145.72
CA VAL A 277 57.05 55.68 -146.12
C VAL A 277 56.81 57.16 -145.79
N ASN A 278 57.76 57.86 -145.15
CA ASN A 278 57.67 59.32 -144.95
C ASN A 278 58.18 60.14 -146.17
N ARG A 279 57.88 59.64 -147.38
CA ARG A 279 57.67 60.45 -148.58
C ARG A 279 56.20 60.29 -148.94
N GLU A 280 55.55 61.41 -149.21
CA GLU A 280 54.15 61.57 -149.69
C GLU A 280 53.07 61.66 -148.60
N SER A 281 52.33 62.78 -148.65
CA SER A 281 51.13 63.14 -147.85
C SER A 281 51.33 63.29 -146.33
N GLU A 282 51.35 64.49 -145.71
CA GLU A 282 50.63 65.75 -146.00
C GLU A 282 49.13 65.56 -146.25
N LEU A 283 48.17 66.29 -145.68
CA LEU A 283 48.13 67.34 -144.65
C LEU A 283 46.61 67.56 -144.38
N LEU A 284 46.23 67.89 -143.14
CA LEU A 284 45.00 68.61 -142.75
C LEU A 284 43.63 67.91 -143.01
N ASP A 285 42.89 67.51 -141.98
CA ASP A 285 42.20 68.36 -140.98
C ASP A 285 41.02 69.17 -141.55
N SER A 286 39.80 68.78 -141.14
CA SER A 286 38.73 69.74 -140.85
C SER A 286 37.77 69.19 -139.78
N THR A 287 37.59 69.98 -138.72
CA THR A 287 36.71 69.80 -137.55
C THR A 287 35.42 70.65 -137.77
N PRO A 288 34.62 71.12 -136.77
CA PRO A 288 34.51 70.82 -135.32
C PRO A 288 33.04 70.72 -134.78
N THR A 289 32.93 70.77 -133.42
CA THR A 289 31.78 71.25 -132.57
C THR A 289 30.88 70.16 -131.96
N ALA A 290 30.49 70.13 -130.66
CA ALA A 290 30.80 70.90 -129.43
C ALA A 290 30.94 69.90 -128.22
N ALA A 291 31.47 70.18 -127.02
CA ALA A 291 31.51 71.33 -126.07
C ALA A 291 30.24 71.46 -125.16
N THR A 292 30.26 71.60 -123.81
CA THR A 292 31.38 71.93 -122.88
C THR A 292 31.01 71.64 -121.37
N THR A 293 31.87 70.90 -120.63
CA THR A 293 32.50 71.22 -119.29
C THR A 293 31.70 71.29 -117.92
N PRO A 294 32.36 71.29 -116.71
CA PRO A 294 33.45 70.40 -116.20
C PRO A 294 33.58 70.17 -114.63
N VAL A 295 34.64 69.43 -114.20
CA VAL A 295 35.44 69.41 -112.91
C VAL A 295 34.86 68.87 -111.56
N ASP A 296 35.18 67.60 -111.19
CA ASP A 296 36.25 67.06 -110.27
C ASP A 296 36.50 67.62 -108.81
N PRO A 297 37.30 66.97 -107.89
CA PRO A 297 36.92 65.96 -106.85
C PRO A 297 37.49 66.32 -105.42
N PRO A 298 37.99 65.45 -104.48
CA PRO A 298 37.77 64.03 -104.07
C PRO A 298 37.58 63.76 -102.52
N ALA A 299 37.51 62.47 -102.12
CA ALA A 299 38.03 61.82 -100.88
C ALA A 299 37.25 61.70 -99.52
N ASP A 300 37.21 60.44 -99.04
CA ASP A 300 37.39 59.85 -97.68
C ASP A 300 36.53 60.15 -96.41
N ASP A 301 35.90 59.06 -95.93
CA ASP A 301 36.07 58.39 -94.61
C ASP A 301 35.05 58.54 -93.42
N THR A 302 34.96 57.42 -92.69
CA THR A 302 34.60 57.12 -91.29
C THR A 302 33.20 57.28 -90.62
N THR A 303 32.84 56.17 -89.94
CA THR A 303 32.15 56.00 -88.63
C THR A 303 30.62 55.95 -88.43
N VAL A 304 30.16 54.72 -88.10
CA VAL A 304 29.41 54.28 -86.89
C VAL A 304 28.16 55.04 -86.42
N ALA A 305 27.06 54.29 -86.28
CA ALA A 305 25.95 54.58 -85.36
C ALA A 305 25.54 53.34 -84.54
N LEU A 306 25.14 53.56 -83.28
CA LEU A 306 24.61 52.60 -82.31
C LEU A 306 23.19 53.05 -81.90
N GLU A 307 22.27 52.12 -81.60
CA GLU A 307 21.39 52.17 -80.40
C GLU A 307 20.35 51.02 -80.33
N LYS A 308 20.19 50.44 -79.12
CA LYS A 308 18.93 50.05 -78.40
C LYS A 308 17.92 49.03 -79.02
N GLU A 309 17.03 48.33 -78.28
CA GLU A 309 16.74 48.28 -76.82
C GLU A 309 16.07 46.97 -76.34
N SER A 310 16.08 46.80 -75.01
CA SER A 310 15.02 46.22 -74.15
C SER A 310 14.96 44.71 -73.80
N ALA A 311 14.66 44.49 -72.52
CA ALA A 311 14.35 43.25 -71.80
C ALA A 311 12.92 43.46 -71.16
N PRO A 312 12.46 42.88 -70.02
CA PRO A 312 13.00 41.85 -69.11
C PRO A 312 11.94 40.86 -68.51
N VAL A 313 12.32 40.16 -67.42
CA VAL A 313 11.52 39.63 -66.28
C VAL A 313 11.03 38.16 -66.31
N GLY A 314 11.32 37.42 -65.22
CA GLY A 314 10.36 36.47 -64.65
C GLY A 314 10.90 35.21 -63.94
N SER A 315 11.00 35.27 -62.59
CA SER A 315 11.17 34.16 -61.62
C SER A 315 12.50 33.39 -61.57
#